data_AF-A0A5C7ASL8-F1
#
_entry.id   AF-A0A5C7ASL8-F1
#
_cell.length_a   1.000
_cell.length_b   1.000
_cell.length_c   1.000
_cell.angle_alpha   90.00
_cell.angle_beta   90.00
_cell.angle_gamma   90.00
#
_symmetry.space_group_name_H-M   'P 1'
#
loop_
_entity.id
_entity.type
_entity.pdbx_description
1 polymer ?
#
loop_
_entity_poly.entity_id
_entity_poly.type
_entity_poly.pdbx_seq_one_letter_code
_entity_poly.pdbx_strand_id
1 'polypeptide(L)' 'MDKSSFLNYYKTILEKVSFDKRLLEKEYKKAKELLEGPEARDLDYWVKSQGLLRRTDPVPIDKNNSRVT' A
#
# COMPACT_ATOMS: atom_id res chain seq x y z
N MET A 1 -10.78 -14.70 -10.50
CA MET A 1 -10.75 -13.35 -9.93
C MET A 1 -9.42 -12.74 -10.26
N ASP A 2 -9.40 -11.70 -11.10
CA ASP A 2 -8.17 -11.05 -11.53
C ASP A 2 -7.52 -10.37 -10.32
N LYS A 3 -6.27 -10.73 -9.99
CA LYS A 3 -5.56 -10.19 -8.82
C LYS A 3 -5.54 -8.65 -8.80
N SER A 4 -5.33 -8.04 -9.96
CA SER A 4 -5.40 -6.58 -10.16
C SER A 4 -6.73 -5.92 -9.75
N SER A 5 -7.83 -6.67 -9.62
CA SER A 5 -9.12 -6.12 -9.18
C SER A 5 -9.11 -5.63 -7.74
N PHE A 6 -8.45 -6.35 -6.81
CA PHE A 6 -8.42 -5.97 -5.40
C PHE A 6 -7.51 -4.77 -5.15
N LEU A 7 -6.35 -4.72 -5.81
CA LEU A 7 -5.45 -3.56 -5.73
C LEU A 7 -6.16 -2.29 -6.22
N ASN A 8 -6.81 -2.33 -7.37
CA ASN A 8 -7.52 -1.18 -7.93
C ASN A 8 -8.76 -0.79 -7.10
N TYR A 9 -9.46 -1.78 -6.55
CA TYR A 9 -10.55 -1.56 -5.60
C TYR A 9 -10.04 -0.75 -4.40
N TYR A 10 -8.95 -1.19 -3.76
CA TYR A 10 -8.41 -0.47 -2.60
C TYR A 10 -7.83 0.89 -2.94
N LYS A 11 -7.19 1.08 -4.10
CA LYS A 11 -6.79 2.43 -4.56
C LYS A 11 -7.99 3.38 -4.61
N THR A 12 -9.10 2.91 -5.17
CA THR A 12 -10.35 3.70 -5.26
C THR A 12 -10.92 4.02 -3.88
N ILE A 13 -10.92 3.04 -2.96
CA ILE A 13 -11.39 3.27 -1.58
C ILE A 13 -10.51 4.30 -0.89
N LEU A 14 -9.18 4.14 -0.93
CA LEU A 14 -8.23 5.03 -0.27
C LEU A 14 -8.32 6.46 -0.80
N GLU A 15 -8.49 6.64 -2.12
CA GLU A 15 -8.74 7.95 -2.71
C GLU A 15 -10.03 8.58 -2.17
N LYS A 16 -11.13 7.82 -2.14
CA LYS A 16 -12.42 8.30 -1.66
C LYS A 16 -12.44 8.64 -0.18
N VAL A 17 -11.72 7.91 0.66
CA VAL A 17 -11.68 8.15 2.12
C VAL A 17 -10.57 9.09 2.54
N SER A 18 -9.78 9.61 1.60
CA SER A 18 -8.59 10.45 1.88
C SER A 18 -8.89 11.74 2.64
N PHE A 19 -10.16 12.19 2.65
CA PHE A 19 -10.60 13.36 3.40
C PHE A 19 -10.62 13.13 4.93
N ASP A 20 -10.66 11.88 5.39
CA ASP A 20 -10.62 11.51 6.81
C ASP A 20 -9.38 10.65 7.08
N LYS A 21 -8.41 11.24 7.78
CA LYS A 21 -7.14 10.58 8.11
C LYS A 21 -7.32 9.25 8.87
N ARG A 22 -8.25 9.19 9.81
CA ARG A 22 -8.46 7.97 10.63
C ARG A 22 -9.10 6.87 9.80
N LEU A 23 -10.02 7.22 8.91
CA LEU A 23 -10.65 6.27 8.00
C LEU A 23 -9.65 5.78 6.94
N LEU A 24 -8.84 6.68 6.39
CA LEU A 24 -7.77 6.36 5.46
C LEU A 24 -6.77 5.34 6.04
N GLU A 25 -6.28 5.58 7.26
CA GLU A 25 -5.39 4.65 7.95
C GLU A 25 -6.04 3.28 8.19
N LYS A 26 -7.33 3.27 8.57
CA LYS A 26 -8.09 2.03 8.80
C LYS A 26 -8.24 1.20 7.54
N GLU A 27 -8.65 1.82 6.42
CA GLU A 27 -8.83 1.10 5.16
C GLU A 27 -7.49 0.67 4.55
N TYR A 28 -6.43 1.47 4.73
CA TYR A 28 -5.09 1.09 4.33
C TYR A 28 -4.61 -0.15 5.09
N LYS A 29 -4.81 -0.21 6.40
CA LYS A 29 -4.46 -1.39 7.20
C LYS A 29 -5.19 -2.65 6.70
N LYS A 30 -6.49 -2.55 6.43
CA LYS A 30 -7.26 -3.68 5.86
C LYS A 30 -6.71 -4.12 4.50
N ALA A 31 -6.35 -3.16 3.65
CA ALA A 31 -5.76 -3.47 2.36
C ALA A 31 -4.44 -4.23 2.51
N LYS A 32 -3.60 -3.86 3.47
CA LYS A 32 -2.33 -4.56 3.79
C LYS A 32 -2.53 -5.97 4.34
N GLU A 33 -3.64 -6.22 5.03
CA GLU A 33 -4.00 -7.55 5.54
C GLU A 33 -4.56 -8.46 4.44
N LEU A 34 -5.25 -7.89 3.44
CA LEU A 34 -5.88 -8.65 2.36
C LEU A 34 -4.95 -8.90 1.16
N LEU A 35 -4.17 -7.90 0.75
CA LEU A 35 -3.34 -7.97 -0.45
C LEU A 35 -2.12 -8.86 -0.25
N GLU A 36 -1.81 -9.69 -1.26
CA GLU A 36 -0.62 -10.53 -1.26
C GLU A 36 0.65 -9.69 -1.45
N GLY A 37 1.81 -10.20 -1.00
CA GLY A 37 3.07 -9.46 -0.88
C GLY A 37 3.41 -8.44 -2.00
N PRO A 38 3.36 -8.81 -3.30
CA PRO A 38 3.61 -7.88 -4.40
C PRO A 38 2.57 -6.74 -4.48
N GLU A 39 1.28 -7.06 -4.35
CA GLU A 39 0.21 -6.08 -4.44
C GLU A 39 0.21 -5.13 -3.24
N ALA A 40 0.53 -5.65 -2.06
CA ALA A 40 0.69 -4.85 -0.85
C ALA A 40 1.88 -3.88 -0.98
N ARG A 41 2.93 -4.22 -1.74
CA ARG A 41 4.07 -3.32 -2.03
C ARG A 41 3.69 -2.28 -3.06
N ASP A 42 2.95 -2.65 -4.10
CA ASP A 42 2.44 -1.72 -5.11
C ASP A 42 1.48 -0.69 -4.49
N LEU A 43 0.64 -1.12 -3.56
CA LEU A 43 -0.22 -0.23 -2.80
C LEU A 43 0.59 0.76 -1.95
N ASP A 44 1.64 0.30 -1.24
CA ASP A 44 2.52 1.19 -0.46
C ASP A 44 3.17 2.26 -1.34
N TYR A 45 3.69 1.86 -2.50
CA TYR A 45 4.32 2.78 -3.44
C TYR A 45 3.32 3.82 -3.94
N TRP A 46 2.12 3.38 -4.30
CA TRP A 46 1.05 4.27 -4.77
C TRP A 46 0.59 5.24 -3.68
N VAL A 47 0.32 4.76 -2.46
CA VAL A 47 -0.09 5.62 -1.33
C VAL A 47 0.96 6.70 -1.02
N LYS A 48 2.25 6.34 -1.10
CA LYS A 48 3.36 7.29 -0.94
C LYS A 48 3.43 8.30 -2.08
N SER A 49 3.26 7.86 -3.34
CA SER A 49 3.29 8.77 -4.50
C SER A 49 2.13 9.76 -4.51
N GLN A 50 0.98 9.37 -3.97
CA GLN A 50 -0.18 10.24 -3.79
C GLN A 50 -0.09 11.18 -2.57
N GLY A 51 0.92 11.01 -1.70
CA GLY A 51 1.06 11.81 -0.48
C GLY A 51 -0.03 11.56 0.58
N LEU A 52 -0.78 10.45 0.44
CA LEU A 52 -1.93 10.11 1.28
C LEU A 52 -1.54 9.78 2.72
N LEU A 53 -0.41 9.11 2.91
CA LEU A 53 0.14 8.79 4.24
C LEU A 53 1.53 9.40 4.39
N ARG A 54 1.62 10.50 5.15
CA ARG A 54 2.91 11.08 5.54
C ARG A 54 3.42 10.36 6.78
N ARG A 55 4.21 9.31 6.55
CA ARG A 55 5.06 8.55 7.48
C ARG A 55 4.35 7.93 8.69
N THR A 56 4.25 6.61 8.67
CA THR A 56 4.50 5.78 9.86
C THR A 56 5.42 4.64 9.42
N ASP A 57 6.64 4.66 9.97
CA ASP A 57 7.70 3.65 9.93
C ASP A 57 8.54 3.43 8.66
N PRO A 58 9.88 3.26 8.82
CA PRO A 58 10.76 2.87 7.73
C PRO A 58 10.37 1.48 7.23
N VAL A 59 10.15 1.37 5.91
CA VAL A 59 10.16 0.06 5.24
C VAL A 59 11.48 -0.62 5.61
N PRO A 60 11.48 -1.84 6.18
CA PRO A 60 12.70 -2.61 6.30
C PRO A 60 13.24 -2.81 4.90
N ILE A 61 14.35 -2.15 4.58
CA ILE A 61 15.07 -2.36 3.33
C ILE A 61 15.51 -3.81 3.37
N ASP A 62 14.85 -4.68 2.61
CA ASP A 62 15.34 -6.03 2.34
C ASP A 62 16.69 -5.92 1.62
N LYS A 63 17.78 -6.06 2.39
CA LYS A 63 19.18 -6.04 1.88
C LYS A 63 19.56 -7.27 1.04
N ASN A 64 18.61 -8.15 0.70
CA ASN A 64 18.89 -9.41 0.01
C ASN A 64 18.67 -9.32 -1.51
N ASN A 65 19.27 -8.31 -2.13
CA ASN A 65 19.64 -8.40 -3.55
C ASN A 65 21.03 -7.78 -3.78
N SER A 66 22.01 -8.26 -3.02
CA SER A 66 23.42 -8.06 -3.37
C SER A 66 23.80 -9.10 -4.41
N ARG A 67 23.89 -8.61 -5.65
CA ARG A 67 24.93 -8.92 -6.64
C ARG A 67 25.51 -10.33 -6.62
N VAL A 68 25.24 -11.02 -7.73
CA VAL A 68 26.18 -11.93 -8.38
C VAL A 68 27.58 -11.29 -8.41
N THR A 69 28.55 -11.94 -7.78
CA THR A 69 29.97 -11.92 -8.13
C THR A 69 30.49 -13.34 -8.00
#